data_AF-A0AAV5DTP7-F1
#
_entry.id   AF-A0AAV5DTP7-F1
#
_cell.length_a   1.000
_cell.length_b   1.000
_cell.length_c   1.000
_cell.angle_alpha   90.00
_cell.angle_beta   90.00
_cell.angle_gamma   90.00
#
_symmetry.space_group_name_H-M   'P 1'
#
loop_
_entity.id
_entity.type
_entity.pdbx_description
1 polymer ?
#
loop_
_entity_poly.entity_id
_entity_poly.type
_entity_poly.pdbx_seq_one_letter_code
_entity_poly.pdbx_strand_id
1 'polypeptide(L)'
;MYDTFADLQVEFDMEGKVCGVTSEGETAKCKKVVCDPSYLPNKARKIGKVARAIAIMSHPIPNTNESHSVQIILPQKQLGRKSDMYVFCCSYTHNVAPKGKFIAFVSAEAETENPQSELKPGIDLLGQVDELFFDMYDRYEPVNEPSLDNCFVSTSYDATTHFETTVADVLNMYTAITGKVCFIVYIQLTFIASLLLTVDLSVDLSAASAAEEY
;
A
#
# COMPACT_ATOMS: atom_id res chain seq x y z
N MET A 1 -3.00 -5.22 -19.85
CA MET A 1 -1.80 -5.34 -20.70
C MET A 1 -0.87 -6.29 -19.95
N TYR A 2 -0.99 -7.59 -20.21
CA TYR A 2 -0.01 -8.58 -19.78
C TYR A 2 0.99 -8.67 -20.92
N ASP A 3 1.95 -7.74 -20.96
CA ASP A 3 3.04 -7.79 -21.92
C ASP A 3 4.24 -8.47 -21.25
N THR A 4 4.68 -9.57 -21.88
CA THR A 4 6.05 -10.13 -21.89
C THR A 4 6.83 -10.24 -20.57
N PHE A 5 6.45 -11.17 -19.68
CA PHE A 5 7.35 -11.64 -18.60
C PHE A 5 7.37 -13.17 -18.41
N ALA A 6 6.80 -13.94 -19.33
CA ALA A 6 6.71 -15.40 -19.18
C ALA A 6 8.09 -16.08 -19.03
N ASP A 7 9.16 -15.44 -19.51
CA ASP A 7 10.52 -16.00 -19.52
C ASP A 7 11.57 -15.11 -18.81
N LEU A 8 11.18 -14.26 -17.86
CA LEU A 8 12.15 -13.46 -17.10
C LEU A 8 12.78 -14.29 -15.98
N GLN A 9 14.10 -14.49 -16.05
CA GLN A 9 14.87 -15.25 -15.07
C GLN A 9 16.04 -14.44 -14.54
N VAL A 10 16.20 -14.41 -13.21
CA VAL A 10 17.38 -13.84 -12.56
C VAL A 10 18.50 -14.87 -12.58
N GLU A 11 19.66 -14.48 -13.11
CA GLU A 11 20.83 -15.34 -13.26
C GLU A 11 21.80 -15.15 -12.09
N PHE A 12 22.34 -16.26 -11.59
CA PHE A 12 23.29 -16.30 -10.48
C PHE A 12 24.60 -16.94 -10.91
N ASP A 13 25.71 -16.44 -10.38
CA ASP A 13 27.03 -17.04 -10.57
C ASP A 13 27.25 -18.27 -9.66
N MET A 14 28.43 -18.88 -9.76
CA MET A 14 28.82 -20.03 -8.94
C MET A 14 28.93 -19.72 -7.44
N GLU A 15 29.04 -18.43 -7.05
CA GLU A 15 29.04 -17.99 -5.65
C GLU A 15 27.62 -17.68 -5.14
N GLY A 16 26.60 -17.75 -6.00
CA GLY A 16 25.22 -17.42 -5.66
C GLY A 16 24.89 -15.92 -5.71
N LYS A 17 25.74 -15.10 -6.32
CA LYS A 17 25.48 -13.66 -6.53
C LYS A 17 24.81 -13.43 -7.87
N VAL A 18 23.93 -12.43 -7.93
CA VAL A 18 23.30 -12.05 -9.20
C VAL A 18 24.35 -11.58 -10.20
N CYS A 19 24.24 -12.07 -11.43
CA CYS A 19 25.14 -11.71 -12.53
C CYS A 19 24.41 -11.21 -13.79
N GLY A 20 23.09 -11.37 -13.86
CA GLY A 20 22.28 -10.88 -14.96
C GLY A 20 20.80 -11.19 -14.82
N VAL A 21 20.03 -10.75 -15.80
CA VAL A 21 18.62 -11.10 -15.98
C VAL A 21 18.44 -11.53 -17.43
N THR A 22 17.85 -12.70 -17.64
CA THR A 22 17.52 -13.26 -18.96
C THR A 22 16.05 -13.03 -19.26
N SER A 23 15.72 -12.61 -20.47
CA SER A 23 14.36 -12.51 -20.98
C SER A 23 14.37 -12.77 -22.48
N GLU A 24 13.43 -13.57 -22.98
CA GLU A 24 13.31 -13.90 -24.42
C GLU A 24 14.62 -14.42 -25.06
N GLY A 25 15.44 -15.11 -24.28
CA GLY A 25 16.72 -15.68 -24.72
C GLY A 25 17.91 -14.70 -24.73
N GLU A 26 17.71 -13.44 -24.37
CA GLU A 26 18.77 -12.45 -24.22
C GLU A 26 19.07 -12.16 -22.75
N THR A 27 20.36 -12.03 -22.40
CA THR A 27 20.79 -11.78 -21.01
C THR A 27 21.41 -10.39 -20.87
N ALA A 28 20.80 -9.55 -20.04
CA ALA A 28 21.36 -8.29 -19.58
C ALA A 28 22.21 -8.52 -18.32
N LYS A 29 23.52 -8.26 -18.40
CA LYS A 29 24.44 -8.44 -17.26
C LYS A 29 24.32 -7.29 -16.26
N CYS A 30 24.28 -7.61 -14.97
CA CYS A 30 24.22 -6.64 -13.89
C CYS A 30 25.00 -7.13 -12.66
N LYS A 31 25.29 -6.22 -11.73
CA LYS A 31 25.96 -6.55 -10.45
C LYS A 31 25.00 -6.63 -9.27
N LYS A 32 23.79 -6.10 -9.44
CA LYS A 32 22.74 -5.97 -8.43
C LYS A 32 21.40 -6.04 -9.15
N VAL A 33 20.39 -6.60 -8.50
CA VAL A 33 19.01 -6.60 -8.99
C VAL A 33 18.10 -6.02 -7.92
N VAL A 34 17.14 -5.20 -8.35
CA VAL A 34 16.07 -4.66 -7.51
C VAL A 34 14.76 -5.17 -8.10
N CYS A 35 13.91 -5.80 -7.29
CA CYS A 35 12.65 -6.34 -7.76
C CYS A 35 11.62 -6.43 -6.63
N ASP A 36 10.35 -6.66 -6.98
CA ASP A 36 9.34 -7.04 -6.01
C ASP A 36 9.37 -8.57 -5.75
N PRO A 37 8.67 -9.07 -4.71
CA PRO A 37 8.68 -10.47 -4.32
C PRO A 37 8.29 -11.48 -5.42
N SER A 38 7.51 -11.06 -6.43
CA SER A 38 7.05 -11.96 -7.50
C SER A 38 8.19 -12.51 -8.37
N TYR A 39 9.30 -11.78 -8.49
CA TYR A 39 10.46 -12.19 -9.30
C TYR A 39 11.40 -13.15 -8.58
N LEU A 40 11.42 -13.13 -7.25
CA LEU A 40 12.31 -13.96 -6.42
C LEU A 40 11.53 -14.58 -5.24
N PRO A 41 10.51 -15.44 -5.50
CA PRO A 41 9.63 -15.96 -4.46
C PRO A 41 10.36 -16.82 -3.43
N ASN A 42 11.49 -17.42 -3.79
CA ASN A 42 12.36 -18.18 -2.87
C ASN A 42 13.18 -17.30 -1.92
N LYS A 43 13.21 -15.98 -2.16
CA LYS A 43 13.88 -14.98 -1.31
C LYS A 43 12.90 -14.10 -0.53
N ALA A 44 11.61 -14.42 -0.58
CA ALA A 44 10.57 -13.72 0.15
C ALA A 44 9.73 -14.69 0.98
N ARG A 45 9.20 -14.24 2.10
CA ARG A 45 8.22 -15.00 2.89
C ARG A 45 6.89 -14.26 2.98
N LYS A 46 5.80 -15.01 2.98
CA LYS A 46 4.47 -14.45 3.21
C LYS A 46 4.32 -14.02 4.66
N ILE A 47 3.85 -12.79 4.87
CA ILE A 47 3.65 -12.17 6.19
C ILE A 47 2.19 -11.88 6.53
N GLY A 48 1.30 -11.95 5.55
CA GLY A 48 -0.12 -11.68 5.76
C GLY A 48 -0.87 -11.55 4.46
N LYS A 49 -2.06 -10.94 4.55
CA LYS A 49 -2.92 -10.63 3.41
C LYS A 49 -3.53 -9.25 3.60
N VAL A 50 -3.88 -8.59 2.51
CA VAL A 50 -4.71 -7.38 2.52
C VAL A 50 -6.01 -7.69 1.84
N ALA A 51 -7.11 -7.34 2.49
CA ALA A 51 -8.43 -7.30 1.88
C ALA A 51 -8.67 -5.90 1.33
N ARG A 52 -9.16 -5.81 0.10
CA ARG A 52 -9.51 -4.56 -0.57
C ARG A 52 -10.89 -4.67 -1.22
N ALA A 53 -11.71 -3.65 -1.06
CA ALA A 53 -12.91 -3.44 -1.82
C ALA A 53 -12.75 -2.16 -2.66
N ILE A 54 -13.06 -2.24 -3.94
CA ILE A 54 -13.04 -1.12 -4.89
C ILE A 54 -14.48 -0.84 -5.27
N ALA A 55 -14.98 0.33 -4.91
CA ALA A 55 -16.34 0.77 -5.16
C ALA A 55 -16.36 1.88 -6.20
N ILE A 56 -17.23 1.76 -7.20
CA ILE A 56 -17.57 2.84 -8.13
C ILE A 56 -18.88 3.46 -7.66
N MET A 57 -18.92 4.79 -7.58
CA MET A 57 -20.07 5.54 -7.08
C MET A 57 -20.39 6.73 -7.99
N SER A 58 -21.64 7.21 -7.89
CA SER A 58 -22.15 8.39 -8.61
C SER A 58 -22.31 9.63 -7.72
N HIS A 59 -21.76 9.60 -6.50
CA HIS A 59 -21.91 10.66 -5.52
C HIS A 59 -20.67 10.71 -4.59
N PRO A 60 -20.40 11.84 -3.90
CA PRO A 60 -19.38 11.89 -2.86
C PRO A 60 -19.79 11.05 -1.65
N ILE A 61 -18.83 10.66 -0.83
CA ILE A 61 -19.12 9.90 0.40
C ILE A 61 -19.99 10.76 1.33
N PRO A 62 -21.11 10.24 1.88
CA PRO A 62 -21.94 10.97 2.83
C PRO A 62 -21.14 11.55 4.00
N ASN A 63 -21.58 12.71 4.53
CA ASN A 63 -20.94 13.39 5.67
C ASN A 63 -19.49 13.85 5.42
N THR A 64 -19.08 14.04 4.16
CA THR A 64 -17.73 14.55 3.80
C THR A 64 -17.75 15.94 3.18
N ASN A 65 -18.83 16.71 3.41
CA ASN A 65 -19.02 18.05 2.85
C ASN A 65 -18.86 18.09 1.31
N GLU A 66 -19.44 17.10 0.64
CA GLU A 66 -19.37 16.93 -0.83
C GLU A 66 -17.93 16.86 -1.39
N SER A 67 -16.97 16.38 -0.60
CA SER A 67 -15.57 16.35 -1.01
C SER A 67 -15.32 15.43 -2.23
N HIS A 68 -14.49 15.92 -3.14
CA HIS A 68 -14.04 15.18 -4.33
C HIS A 68 -12.93 14.16 -4.06
N SER A 69 -12.36 14.19 -2.85
CA SER A 69 -11.42 13.20 -2.33
C SER A 69 -11.41 13.21 -0.81
N VAL A 70 -11.32 12.04 -0.20
CA VAL A 70 -11.31 11.92 1.26
C VAL A 70 -10.49 10.72 1.69
N GLN A 71 -9.83 10.84 2.83
CA GLN A 71 -9.25 9.72 3.57
C GLN A 71 -9.98 9.60 4.90
N ILE A 72 -10.46 8.41 5.21
CA ILE A 72 -11.13 8.07 6.47
C ILE A 72 -10.36 6.89 7.07
N ILE A 73 -10.04 7.00 8.35
CA ILE A 73 -9.42 5.92 9.11
C ILE A 73 -10.47 5.42 10.10
N LEU A 74 -10.73 4.12 10.12
CA LEU A 74 -11.54 3.46 11.13
C LEU A 74 -10.60 2.73 12.10
N PRO A 75 -10.37 3.27 13.31
CA PRO A 75 -9.44 2.68 14.26
C PRO A 75 -9.88 1.28 14.69
N GLN A 76 -8.94 0.35 14.75
CA GLN A 76 -9.17 -1.07 15.04
C GLN A 76 -10.01 -1.33 16.30
N LYS A 77 -9.83 -0.50 17.34
CA LYS A 77 -10.54 -0.62 18.62
C LYS A 77 -12.04 -0.36 18.48
N GLN A 78 -12.44 0.54 17.58
CA GLN A 78 -13.85 0.84 17.30
C GLN A 78 -14.54 -0.29 16.54
N LEU A 79 -13.75 -1.10 15.82
CA LEU A 79 -14.24 -2.21 15.01
C LEU A 79 -14.03 -3.58 15.67
N GLY A 80 -13.40 -3.65 16.85
CA GLY A 80 -13.03 -4.93 17.48
C GLY A 80 -11.99 -5.73 16.67
N ARG A 81 -11.15 -5.05 15.90
CA ARG A 81 -10.12 -5.61 15.02
C ARG A 81 -8.73 -5.51 15.63
N LYS A 82 -7.76 -6.18 15.01
CA LYS A 82 -6.31 -6.09 15.30
C LYS A 82 -5.58 -5.08 14.41
N SER A 83 -6.24 -4.63 13.35
CA SER A 83 -5.71 -3.67 12.37
C SER A 83 -6.77 -2.64 12.01
N ASP A 84 -6.30 -1.42 11.75
CA ASP A 84 -7.15 -0.33 11.31
C ASP A 84 -7.69 -0.62 9.90
N MET A 85 -8.82 -0.01 9.57
CA MET A 85 -9.38 -0.03 8.22
C MET A 85 -9.29 1.36 7.62
N TYR A 86 -8.94 1.42 6.34
CA TYR A 86 -8.73 2.66 5.61
C TYR A 86 -9.76 2.77 4.50
N VAL A 87 -10.37 3.95 4.36
CA VAL A 87 -11.19 4.32 3.21
C VAL A 87 -10.53 5.50 2.52
N PHE A 88 -10.17 5.31 1.25
CA PHE A 88 -9.70 6.39 0.40
C PHE A 88 -10.64 6.56 -0.78
N CYS A 89 -11.09 7.78 -1.02
CA CYS A 89 -11.94 8.10 -2.15
C CYS A 89 -11.30 9.22 -2.96
N CYS A 90 -11.37 9.08 -4.28
CA CYS A 90 -11.03 10.09 -5.25
C CYS A 90 -12.03 10.05 -6.40
N SER A 91 -12.01 11.07 -7.25
CA SER A 91 -13.03 11.23 -8.29
C SER A 91 -12.44 11.75 -9.59
N TYR A 92 -13.32 12.04 -10.54
CA TYR A 92 -12.97 12.66 -11.82
C TYR A 92 -12.08 13.90 -11.73
N THR A 93 -12.08 14.63 -10.61
CA THR A 93 -11.18 15.78 -10.41
C THR A 93 -9.69 15.39 -10.40
N HIS A 94 -9.40 14.12 -10.11
CA HIS A 94 -8.07 13.52 -10.14
C HIS A 94 -7.79 12.78 -11.47
N ASN A 95 -8.69 12.89 -12.46
CA ASN A 95 -8.61 12.21 -13.76
C ASN A 95 -8.54 10.67 -13.69
N VAL A 96 -9.06 10.07 -12.60
CA VAL A 96 -9.10 8.61 -12.42
C VAL A 96 -10.45 7.99 -12.83
N ALA A 97 -11.47 8.81 -13.05
CA ALA A 97 -12.83 8.38 -13.37
C ALA A 97 -13.53 9.37 -14.32
N PRO A 98 -14.55 8.94 -15.08
CA PRO A 98 -15.39 9.84 -15.87
C PRO A 98 -16.09 10.90 -15.01
N LYS A 99 -16.43 12.05 -15.60
CA LYS A 99 -17.11 13.15 -14.90
C LYS A 99 -18.36 12.67 -14.16
N GLY A 100 -18.46 13.03 -12.88
CA GLY A 100 -19.56 12.63 -12.00
C GLY A 100 -19.38 11.26 -11.33
N LYS A 101 -18.28 10.54 -11.61
CA LYS A 101 -17.95 9.26 -10.95
C LYS A 101 -16.87 9.43 -9.90
N PHE A 102 -16.97 8.57 -8.89
CA PHE A 102 -16.08 8.45 -7.75
C PHE A 102 -15.58 7.01 -7.66
N ILE A 103 -14.35 6.83 -7.20
CA ILE A 103 -13.74 5.54 -6.91
C ILE A 103 -13.33 5.57 -5.44
N ALA A 104 -13.85 4.63 -4.66
CA ALA A 104 -13.47 4.44 -3.27
C ALA A 104 -12.78 3.09 -3.09
N PHE A 105 -11.74 3.09 -2.26
CA PHE A 105 -10.99 1.92 -1.84
C PHE A 105 -11.22 1.75 -0.35
N VAL A 106 -11.69 0.58 0.06
CA VAL A 106 -11.75 0.17 1.47
C VAL A 106 -10.73 -0.94 1.66
N SER A 107 -9.74 -0.75 2.53
CA SER A 107 -8.67 -1.74 2.75
C SER A 107 -8.37 -1.96 4.22
N ALA A 108 -8.01 -3.20 4.55
CA ALA A 108 -7.52 -3.58 5.87
C ALA A 108 -6.60 -4.81 5.76
N GLU A 109 -5.77 -5.06 6.78
CA GLU A 109 -5.10 -6.35 6.87
C GLU A 109 -6.14 -7.45 7.10
N ALA A 110 -6.09 -8.51 6.29
CA ALA A 110 -7.11 -9.54 6.36
C ALA A 110 -6.96 -10.38 7.62
N GLU A 111 -7.97 -10.36 8.48
CA GLU A 111 -8.08 -11.21 9.66
C GLU A 111 -8.90 -12.49 9.35
N THR A 112 -9.60 -12.50 8.22
CA THR A 112 -10.41 -13.61 7.72
C THR A 112 -10.20 -13.82 6.21
N GLU A 113 -10.76 -14.91 5.66
CA GLU A 113 -10.80 -15.17 4.21
C GLU A 113 -12.06 -14.60 3.53
N ASN A 114 -12.88 -13.82 4.26
CA ASN A 114 -14.11 -13.22 3.74
C ASN A 114 -14.01 -11.69 3.73
N PRO A 115 -13.47 -11.09 2.65
CA PRO A 115 -13.27 -9.65 2.57
C PRO A 115 -14.60 -8.87 2.60
N GLN A 116 -15.69 -9.48 2.15
CA GLN A 116 -17.01 -8.84 2.12
C GLN A 116 -17.57 -8.57 3.51
N SER A 117 -17.50 -9.54 4.42
CA SER A 117 -17.92 -9.32 5.81
C SER A 117 -16.96 -8.39 6.54
N GLU A 118 -15.67 -8.53 6.25
CA GLU A 118 -14.62 -7.84 6.98
C GLU A 118 -14.58 -6.34 6.67
N LEU A 119 -14.76 -5.97 5.40
CA LEU A 119 -14.72 -4.59 4.93
C LEU A 119 -16.09 -3.89 5.01
N LYS A 120 -17.14 -4.61 5.44
CA LYS A 120 -18.49 -4.08 5.55
C LYS A 120 -18.60 -2.75 6.32
N PRO A 121 -17.93 -2.56 7.47
CA PRO A 121 -17.97 -1.28 8.19
C PRO A 121 -17.54 -0.08 7.35
N GLY A 122 -16.48 -0.23 6.53
CA GLY A 122 -16.02 0.84 5.64
C GLY A 122 -16.90 1.00 4.41
N ILE A 123 -17.45 -0.10 3.87
CA ILE A 123 -18.39 -0.06 2.74
C ILE A 123 -19.70 0.64 3.12
N ASP A 124 -20.20 0.42 4.34
CA ASP A 124 -21.43 1.04 4.82
C ASP A 124 -21.32 2.57 4.91
N LEU A 125 -20.11 3.13 5.04
CA LEU A 125 -19.87 4.57 4.99
C LEU A 125 -20.05 5.16 3.58
N LEU A 126 -19.93 4.34 2.53
CA LEU A 126 -19.87 4.81 1.15
C LEU A 126 -21.22 5.29 0.60
N GLY A 127 -22.34 4.86 1.19
CA GLY A 127 -23.69 5.11 0.66
C GLY A 127 -24.06 4.17 -0.49
N GLN A 128 -24.68 4.69 -1.55
CA GLN A 128 -25.09 3.88 -2.69
C GLN A 128 -23.89 3.59 -3.61
N VAL A 129 -23.55 2.30 -3.74
CA VAL A 129 -22.48 1.84 -4.64
C VAL A 129 -23.08 1.36 -5.96
N ASP A 130 -22.51 1.82 -7.08
CA ASP A 130 -22.92 1.39 -8.42
C ASP A 130 -22.38 -0.02 -8.71
N GLU A 131 -21.09 -0.23 -8.46
CA GLU A 131 -20.37 -1.49 -8.68
C GLU A 131 -19.31 -1.68 -7.59
N LEU A 132 -19.16 -2.93 -7.14
CA LEU A 132 -18.27 -3.29 -6.03
C LEU A 132 -17.42 -4.51 -6.39
N PHE A 133 -16.10 -4.34 -6.32
CA PHE A 133 -15.13 -5.40 -6.59
C PHE A 133 -14.36 -5.71 -5.32
N PHE A 134 -14.21 -7.00 -5.00
CA PHE A 134 -13.37 -7.45 -3.90
C PHE A 134 -12.10 -8.07 -4.43
N ASP A 135 -10.99 -7.77 -3.77
CA ASP A 135 -9.68 -8.32 -4.04
C ASP A 135 -8.98 -8.67 -2.72
N MET A 136 -8.17 -9.72 -2.77
CA MET A 136 -7.31 -10.11 -1.67
C MET A 136 -5.95 -10.52 -2.22
N TYR A 137 -4.90 -9.92 -1.70
CA TYR A 137 -3.54 -10.24 -2.10
C TYR A 137 -2.66 -10.58 -0.90
N ASP A 138 -1.71 -11.49 -1.14
CA ASP A 138 -0.72 -11.89 -0.17
C ASP A 138 0.36 -10.82 -0.04
N ARG A 139 0.80 -10.56 1.20
CA ARG A 139 1.94 -9.70 1.49
C ARG A 139 3.17 -10.52 1.74
N TYR A 140 4.30 -10.06 1.22
CA TYR A 140 5.61 -10.68 1.37
C TYR A 140 6.64 -9.67 1.86
N GLU A 141 7.67 -10.18 2.54
CA GLU A 141 8.86 -9.43 2.89
C GLU A 141 10.13 -10.21 2.49
N PRO A 142 11.24 -9.53 2.19
CA PRO A 142 12.52 -10.17 1.91
C PRO A 142 13.03 -10.98 3.10
N VAL A 143 13.58 -12.17 2.84
CA VAL A 143 14.29 -13.00 3.83
C VAL A 143 15.74 -13.26 3.45
N ASN A 144 16.19 -12.75 2.30
CA ASN A 144 17.57 -12.88 1.87
C ASN A 144 18.49 -11.87 2.56
N GLU A 145 19.80 -12.12 2.47
CA GLU A 145 20.82 -11.18 2.90
C GLU A 145 21.43 -10.51 1.65
N PRO A 146 21.09 -9.24 1.33
CA PRO A 146 21.53 -8.59 0.09
C PRO A 146 23.06 -8.48 -0.06
N SER A 147 23.80 -8.55 1.04
CA SER A 147 25.27 -8.57 1.06
C SER A 147 25.85 -9.84 0.42
N LEU A 148 25.12 -10.96 0.46
CA LEU A 148 25.56 -12.28 -0.01
C LEU A 148 25.20 -12.51 -1.47
N ASP A 149 24.01 -12.08 -1.90
CA ASP A 149 23.46 -12.39 -3.23
C ASP A 149 23.30 -11.17 -4.15
N ASN A 150 23.46 -9.95 -3.64
CA ASN A 150 23.22 -8.69 -4.35
C ASN A 150 21.78 -8.54 -4.91
N CYS A 151 20.81 -9.24 -4.30
CA CYS A 151 19.39 -9.11 -4.58
C CYS A 151 18.73 -8.18 -3.55
N PHE A 152 18.03 -7.16 -4.01
CA PHE A 152 17.30 -6.21 -3.18
C PHE A 152 15.81 -6.35 -3.49
N VAL A 153 15.10 -7.10 -2.65
CA VAL A 153 13.67 -7.39 -2.84
C VAL A 153 12.84 -6.44 -1.98
N SER A 154 11.86 -5.76 -2.58
CA SER A 154 10.97 -4.85 -1.86
C SER A 154 9.95 -5.59 -1.01
N THR A 155 9.39 -4.91 -0.02
CA THR A 155 8.25 -5.42 0.75
C THR A 155 6.94 -5.17 -0.02
N SER A 156 5.97 -6.08 0.09
CA SER A 156 4.64 -5.85 -0.49
C SER A 156 3.90 -4.70 0.19
N TYR A 157 3.13 -3.94 -0.59
CA TYR A 157 2.28 -2.86 -0.08
C TYR A 157 1.35 -3.34 1.04
N ASP A 158 1.30 -2.57 2.12
CA ASP A 158 0.37 -2.81 3.22
C ASP A 158 -1.04 -2.29 2.90
N ALA A 159 -1.92 -2.36 3.90
CA ALA A 159 -3.30 -1.94 3.77
C ALA A 159 -3.50 -0.41 3.88
N THR A 160 -2.45 0.33 4.23
CA THR A 160 -2.55 1.78 4.46
C THR A 160 -2.77 2.52 3.15
N THR A 161 -3.44 3.67 3.23
CA THR A 161 -3.74 4.53 2.07
C THR A 161 -2.73 5.67 1.90
N HIS A 162 -1.64 5.65 2.67
CA HIS A 162 -0.55 6.61 2.61
C HIS A 162 0.78 5.88 2.39
N PHE A 163 1.83 6.62 2.01
CA PHE A 163 3.08 6.03 1.52
C PHE A 163 4.20 5.92 2.54
N GLU A 164 3.95 6.15 3.84
CA GLU A 164 5.02 6.23 4.83
C GLU A 164 5.88 4.96 4.89
N THR A 165 5.25 3.80 5.01
CA THR A 165 5.93 2.49 5.04
C THR A 165 6.62 2.17 3.72
N THR A 166 5.99 2.54 2.60
CA THR A 166 6.57 2.39 1.25
C THR A 166 7.84 3.22 1.10
N VAL A 167 7.82 4.48 1.55
CA VAL A 167 8.99 5.36 1.46
C VAL A 167 10.10 4.85 2.37
N ALA A 168 9.76 4.35 3.57
CA ALA A 168 10.75 3.71 4.44
C ALA A 168 11.44 2.51 3.76
N ASP A 169 10.68 1.63 3.08
CA ASP A 169 11.22 0.50 2.32
C ASP A 169 12.17 0.96 1.20
N VAL A 170 11.75 1.97 0.43
CA VAL A 170 12.58 2.58 -0.64
C VAL A 170 13.88 3.16 -0.08
N LEU A 171 13.83 3.86 1.06
CA LEU A 171 15.03 4.46 1.67
C LEU A 171 15.98 3.41 2.25
N ASN A 172 15.43 2.35 2.85
CA ASN A 172 16.21 1.23 3.35
C ASN A 172 16.92 0.51 2.19
N MET A 173 16.21 0.21 1.11
CA MET A 173 16.79 -0.39 -0.09
C MET A 173 17.85 0.51 -0.72
N TYR A 174 17.58 1.81 -0.88
CA TYR A 174 18.56 2.75 -1.41
C TYR A 174 19.85 2.74 -0.57
N THR A 175 19.72 2.81 0.75
CA THR A 175 20.85 2.79 1.67
C THR A 175 21.63 1.49 1.56
N ALA A 176 20.94 0.34 1.47
CA ALA A 176 21.56 -0.97 1.29
C ALA A 176 22.30 -1.10 -0.06
N ILE A 177 21.75 -0.53 -1.14
CA ILE A 177 22.34 -0.57 -2.49
C ILE A 177 23.57 0.33 -2.59
N THR A 178 23.50 1.55 -2.06
CA THR A 178 24.51 2.60 -2.28
C THR A 178 25.47 2.78 -1.11
N GLY A 179 25.16 2.26 0.08
CA GLY A 179 25.89 2.53 1.32
C GLY A 179 25.77 3.99 1.80
N LYS A 180 24.76 4.73 1.33
CA LYS A 180 24.58 6.17 1.63
C LYS A 180 23.14 6.42 2.09
N VAL A 181 22.98 7.23 3.13
CA VAL A 181 21.66 7.69 3.57
C VAL A 181 21.14 8.74 2.58
N CYS A 182 19.92 8.57 2.07
CA CYS A 182 19.28 9.56 1.19
C CYS A 182 18.72 10.72 2.03
N PHE A 183 19.45 11.83 2.08
CA PHE A 183 19.12 12.98 2.94
C PHE A 183 17.87 13.77 2.49
N ILE A 184 17.52 13.76 1.21
CA ILE A 184 16.44 14.62 0.68
C ILE A 184 15.06 14.14 1.13
N VAL A 185 14.83 12.83 1.18
CA VAL A 185 13.53 12.24 1.53
C VAL A 185 13.32 12.21 3.06
N TYR A 186 14.40 12.12 3.83
CA TYR A 186 14.36 12.15 5.30
C TYR A 186 13.76 13.46 5.85
N ILE A 187 13.96 14.57 5.13
CA ILE A 187 13.39 15.88 5.50
C ILE A 187 11.89 15.93 5.19
N GLN A 188 11.41 15.34 4.09
CA GLN A 188 9.97 15.30 3.79
C GLN A 188 9.20 14.37 4.71
N LEU A 189 9.75 13.20 5.07
CA LEU A 189 9.13 12.28 6.03
C LEU A 189 8.99 12.93 7.42
N THR A 190 10.02 13.63 7.90
CA THR A 190 9.92 14.36 9.18
C THR A 190 8.92 15.52 9.11
N PHE A 191 8.81 16.21 7.97
CA PHE A 191 7.81 17.27 7.77
C PHE A 191 6.37 16.73 7.67
N ILE A 192 6.16 15.63 6.94
CA ILE A 192 4.84 15.01 6.74
C ILE A 192 4.38 14.30 8.01
N ALA A 193 5.25 13.60 8.75
CA ALA A 193 4.91 13.00 10.03
C ALA A 193 4.53 14.06 11.08
N SER A 194 5.22 15.22 11.08
CA SER A 194 4.85 16.37 11.93
C SER A 194 3.50 16.99 11.54
N LEU A 195 3.17 16.99 10.24
CA LEU A 195 1.88 17.46 9.72
C LEU A 195 0.74 16.48 9.99
N LEU A 196 0.98 15.17 9.91
CA LEU A 196 0.00 14.12 10.25
C LEU A 196 -0.30 14.10 11.76
N LEU A 197 0.71 14.26 12.63
CA LEU A 197 0.48 14.41 14.08
C LEU A 197 -0.37 15.64 14.42
N THR A 198 -0.28 16.73 13.65
CA THR A 198 -1.12 17.92 13.85
C THR A 198 -2.54 17.75 13.32
N VAL A 199 -2.76 16.87 12.33
CA VAL A 199 -4.11 16.50 11.87
C VAL A 199 -4.78 15.52 12.82
N ASP A 200 -4.07 14.51 13.34
CA ASP A 200 -4.64 13.58 14.34
C ASP A 200 -5.05 14.30 15.63
N LEU A 201 -4.25 15.25 16.12
CA LEU A 201 -4.64 16.08 17.29
C LEU A 201 -5.83 17.00 17.01
N SER A 202 -6.07 17.42 15.77
CA SER A 202 -7.21 18.31 15.46
C SER A 202 -8.52 17.55 15.28
N VAL A 203 -8.48 16.29 14.87
CA VAL A 203 -9.66 15.40 14.85
C VAL A 203 -10.04 15.00 16.28
N ASP A 204 -9.07 14.66 17.14
CA ASP A 204 -9.33 14.29 18.54
C ASP A 204 -9.89 15.45 19.38
N LEU A 205 -9.45 16.70 19.15
CA LEU A 205 -10.02 17.86 19.86
C LEU A 205 -11.47 18.17 19.46
N SER A 206 -11.87 17.85 18.22
CA SER A 206 -13.25 18.06 17.75
C SER A 206 -14.24 17.01 18.28
N ALA A 207 -13.75 15.80 18.57
CA ALA A 207 -14.53 14.74 19.20
C ALA A 207 -14.65 14.93 20.72
N ALA A 208 -13.65 15.52 21.37
CA ALA A 208 -13.66 15.79 22.80
C ALA A 208 -14.59 16.97 23.20
N SER A 209 -14.83 17.95 22.32
CA SER A 209 -15.70 19.09 22.65
C SER A 209 -17.20 18.84 22.49
N ALA A 210 -17.60 17.67 21.96
CA ALA A 210 -19.01 17.33 21.73
C ALA A 210 -19.64 16.47 22.85
N ALA A 211 -18.88 16.15 23.91
CA ALA A 211 -19.32 15.27 24.99
C ALA A 211 -19.59 15.97 26.34
N GLU A 212 -19.48 17.30 26.43
CA GLU A 212 -19.68 18.06 27.69
C GLU A 212 -20.92 18.99 27.72
N GLU A 213 -21.80 18.92 26.74
CA GLU A 213 -23.13 19.56 26.85
C GLU A 213 -24.22 18.51 26.63
N TYR A 214 -24.70 17.90 27.73
CA TYR A 214 -26.11 17.64 28.08
C TYR A 214 -26.23 16.82 29.37
#